data_AF-A0A437U907-F1
#
_entry.id   AF-A0A437U907-F1
#
_cell.length_a   1.000
_cell.length_b   1.000
_cell.length_c   1.000
_cell.angle_alpha   90.00
_cell.angle_beta   90.00
_cell.angle_gamma   90.00
#
_symmetry.space_group_name_H-M   'P 1'
#
loop_
_entity.id
_entity.type
_entity.pdbx_description
1 polymer ?
#
loop_
_entity_poly.entity_id
_entity_poly.type
_entity_poly.pdbx_seq_one_letter_code
_entity_poly.pdbx_strand_id
1 'polypeptide(L)'
;MLKFFRNIALLEGVSYIVIMLNMLMIKPFNLTLYKMLLFPVGMNHGVLFILYVILAFLLQRKLKWDFRTTIVILLASLIPFGTFYIEKKYLK
;
A
#
# COMPACT_ATOMS: atom_id res chain seq x y z
N MET A 1 -3.15 -16.59 -5.09
CA MET A 1 -2.35 -15.99 -3.98
C MET A 1 -1.43 -14.89 -4.50
N LEU A 2 -0.47 -15.17 -5.38
CA LEU A 2 0.48 -14.15 -5.86
C LEU A 2 -0.20 -13.02 -6.67
N LYS A 3 -1.08 -13.38 -7.63
CA LYS A 3 -1.91 -12.41 -8.36
C LYS A 3 -2.83 -11.57 -7.44
N PHE A 4 -3.33 -12.18 -6.37
CA PHE A 4 -4.19 -11.49 -5.41
C PHE A 4 -3.40 -10.47 -4.58
N PHE A 5 -2.25 -10.89 -4.03
CA PHE A 5 -1.33 -9.99 -3.34
C PHE A 5 -0.85 -8.85 -4.22
N ARG A 6 -0.58 -9.13 -5.51
CA ARG A 6 -0.25 -8.09 -6.49
C ARG A 6 -1.35 -7.04 -6.62
N ASN A 7 -2.60 -7.47 -6.77
CA ASN A 7 -3.72 -6.54 -6.88
C ASN A 7 -3.88 -5.71 -5.60
N ILE A 8 -3.74 -6.33 -4.42
CA ILE A 8 -3.78 -5.61 -3.13
C ILE A 8 -2.63 -4.60 -3.02
N ALA A 9 -1.40 -4.98 -3.38
CA ALA A 9 -0.23 -4.10 -3.36
C ALA A 9 -0.40 -2.89 -4.29
N LEU A 10 -0.98 -3.09 -5.47
CA LEU A 10 -1.29 -2.00 -6.40
C LEU A 10 -2.39 -1.09 -5.86
N LEU A 11 -3.49 -1.65 -5.33
CA LEU A 11 -4.57 -0.87 -4.74
C LEU A 11 -4.10 -0.07 -3.51
N GLU A 12 -3.24 -0.66 -2.69
CA GLU A 12 -2.61 -0.01 -1.53
C GLU A 12 -1.73 1.16 -1.99
N GLY A 13 -0.85 0.96 -2.98
CA GLY A 13 -0.02 2.02 -3.53
C GLY A 13 -0.84 3.15 -4.19
N VAL A 14 -1.88 2.80 -4.94
CA VAL A 14 -2.79 3.80 -5.54
C VAL A 14 -3.54 4.59 -4.47
N SER A 15 -4.09 3.93 -3.45
CA SER A 15 -4.78 4.61 -2.36
C SER A 15 -3.85 5.53 -1.55
N TYR A 16 -2.58 5.16 -1.38
CA TYR A 16 -1.57 6.04 -0.79
C TYR A 16 -1.35 7.32 -1.62
N ILE A 17 -1.23 7.18 -2.95
CA ILE A 17 -1.09 8.34 -3.87
C ILE A 17 -2.33 9.23 -3.78
N VAL A 18 -3.54 8.66 -3.75
CA VAL A 18 -4.79 9.43 -3.64
C VAL A 18 -4.83 10.22 -2.32
N ILE A 19 -4.44 9.62 -1.20
CA ILE A 19 -4.35 10.32 0.10
C ILE A 19 -3.33 11.46 0.02
N MET A 20 -2.18 11.23 -0.60
CA MET A 20 -1.13 12.23 -0.73
C MET A 20 -1.60 13.41 -1.61
N LEU A 21 -2.28 13.13 -2.73
CA LEU A 21 -2.87 14.17 -3.58
C LEU A 21 -3.96 14.95 -2.85
N ASN A 22 -4.84 14.29 -2.10
CA ASN A 22 -5.86 14.95 -1.28
C ASN A 22 -5.21 15.89 -0.24
N MET A 23 -4.11 15.44 0.39
CA MET A 23 -3.37 16.23 1.37
C MET A 23 -2.64 17.43 0.76
N LEU A 24 -2.05 17.29 -0.43
CA LEU A 24 -1.30 18.38 -1.08
C LEU A 24 -2.23 19.39 -1.78
N MET A 25 -3.30 18.92 -2.42
CA MET A 25 -4.15 19.75 -3.28
C MET A 25 -5.41 20.24 -2.58
N ILE A 26 -6.07 19.47 -1.71
CA ILE A 26 -7.39 19.85 -1.17
C ILE A 26 -7.25 20.49 0.21
N LYS A 27 -6.40 19.92 1.08
CA LYS A 27 -6.14 20.45 2.42
C LYS A 27 -5.85 21.96 2.48
N PRO A 28 -5.01 22.56 1.60
CA PRO A 28 -4.71 24.00 1.71
C PRO A 28 -5.87 24.92 1.32
N PHE A 29 -6.81 24.49 0.46
CA PHE A 29 -7.91 25.32 0.01
C PHE A 29 -9.23 25.06 0.75
N ASN A 30 -9.48 23.81 1.17
CA ASN A 30 -10.73 23.43 1.83
C ASN A 30 -10.54 22.28 2.82
N LEU A 31 -10.42 22.63 4.10
CA LEU A 31 -10.21 21.67 5.17
C LEU A 31 -11.41 20.74 5.40
N THR A 32 -12.64 21.23 5.19
CA THR A 32 -13.87 20.46 5.38
C THR A 32 -13.98 19.36 4.32
N LEU A 33 -13.76 19.72 3.06
CA LEU A 33 -13.75 18.77 1.94
C LEU A 33 -12.61 17.75 2.08
N TYR A 34 -11.42 18.20 2.50
CA TYR A 34 -10.30 17.31 2.80
C TYR A 34 -10.69 16.21 3.79
N LYS A 35 -11.31 16.56 4.93
CA LYS A 35 -11.73 15.59 5.95
C LYS A 35 -12.79 14.61 5.41
N MET A 36 -13.74 15.12 4.64
CA MET A 36 -14.81 14.31 4.05
C MET A 36 -14.27 13.25 3.08
N LEU A 37 -13.22 13.58 2.31
CA LEU A 37 -12.57 12.65 1.38
C LEU A 37 -11.55 11.75 2.09
N LEU A 38 -10.83 12.28 3.09
CA LEU A 38 -9.79 11.54 3.80
C LEU A 38 -10.38 10.37 4.59
N PHE A 39 -11.53 10.54 5.24
CA PHE A 39 -12.10 9.48 6.09
C PHE A 39 -12.35 8.15 5.33
N PRO A 40 -13.11 8.12 4.22
CA PRO A 40 -13.34 6.88 3.49
C PRO A 40 -12.07 6.35 2.80
N VAL A 41 -11.24 7.23 2.20
CA VAL A 41 -10.03 6.80 1.49
C VAL A 41 -8.96 6.29 2.46
N GLY A 42 -8.77 6.99 3.57
CA GLY A 42 -7.84 6.61 4.63
C GLY A 42 -8.22 5.30 5.29
N MET A 43 -9.51 5.08 5.56
CA MET A 43 -9.98 3.82 6.14
C MET A 43 -9.79 2.65 5.16
N ASN A 44 -10.13 2.84 3.88
CA ASN A 44 -9.90 1.83 2.84
C ASN A 44 -8.41 1.50 2.68
N HIS A 45 -7.54 2.52 2.70
CA HIS A 45 -6.10 2.34 2.63
C HIS A 45 -5.57 1.55 3.83
N GLY A 46 -6.00 1.87 5.05
CA GLY A 46 -5.62 1.12 6.26
C GLY A 46 -6.01 -0.36 6.19
N VAL A 47 -7.20 -0.67 5.67
CA VAL A 47 -7.65 -2.06 5.45
C VAL A 47 -6.75 -2.75 4.42
N LEU A 48 -6.44 -2.10 3.30
CA LEU A 48 -5.54 -2.63 2.27
C LEU A 48 -4.14 -2.88 2.81
N PHE A 49 -3.62 -2.00 3.67
CA PHE A 49 -2.32 -2.15 4.32
C PHE A 49 -2.29 -3.38 5.24
N ILE A 50 -3.31 -3.58 6.08
CA ILE A 50 -3.39 -4.78 6.94
C ILE A 50 -3.44 -6.06 6.10
N LEU A 51 -4.25 -6.07 5.03
CA LEU A 51 -4.32 -7.17 4.08
C LEU A 51 -2.96 -7.43 3.41
N TYR A 52 -2.25 -6.38 3.01
CA TYR A 52 -0.91 -6.47 2.44
C TYR A 52 0.06 -7.14 3.41
N VAL A 53 0.11 -6.70 4.67
CA VAL A 53 1.00 -7.27 5.69
C VAL A 53 0.71 -8.76 5.90
N ILE A 54 -0.55 -9.14 6.08
CA ILE A 54 -0.94 -10.56 6.29
C ILE A 54 -0.52 -11.41 5.09
N LEU A 55 -0.81 -10.94 3.87
CA LEU A 55 -0.45 -11.66 2.65
C LEU A 55 1.07 -11.76 2.46
N ALA A 56 1.83 -10.72 2.82
CA ALA A 56 3.29 -10.72 2.75
C ALA A 56 3.90 -11.82 3.65
N PHE A 57 3.40 -12.00 4.88
CA PHE A 57 3.84 -13.08 5.77
C PHE A 57 3.43 -14.49 5.26
N LEU A 58 2.22 -14.63 4.70
CA LEU A 58 1.80 -15.89 4.10
C LEU A 58 2.64 -16.26 2.87
N LEU A 59 2.98 -15.28 2.03
CA LEU A 59 3.82 -15.46 0.85
C LEU A 59 5.29 -15.67 1.20
N GLN A 60 5.80 -15.07 2.27
CA GLN A 60 7.15 -15.30 2.77
C GLN A 60 7.42 -16.80 2.96
N ARG A 61 6.51 -17.51 3.65
CA ARG A 61 6.63 -18.96 3.87
C ARG A 61 6.52 -19.76 2.58
N LYS A 62 5.65 -19.33 1.66
CA LYS A 62 5.39 -20.04 0.40
C LYS A 62 6.52 -19.88 -0.62
N LEU A 63 7.12 -18.69 -0.68
CA LEU A 63 8.18 -18.33 -1.63
C LEU A 63 9.59 -18.43 -1.03
N LYS A 64 9.70 -18.88 0.24
CA LYS A 64 10.96 -18.99 1.00
C LYS A 64 11.79 -17.70 0.96
N TRP A 65 11.13 -16.56 1.11
CA TRP A 65 11.83 -15.27 1.17
C TRP A 65 12.68 -15.18 2.44
N ASP A 66 13.90 -14.69 2.31
CA ASP A 66 14.72 -14.24 3.45
C ASP A 66 13.94 -13.18 4.26
N PHE A 67 14.10 -13.20 5.58
CA PHE A 67 13.65 -12.17 6.50
C PHE A 67 14.01 -10.75 6.03
N ARG A 68 15.20 -10.55 5.45
CA ARG A 68 15.60 -9.26 4.86
C ARG A 68 14.66 -8.84 3.72
N THR A 69 14.29 -9.77 2.85
CA THR A 69 13.36 -9.52 1.74
C THR A 69 11.98 -9.17 2.26
N THR A 70 11.48 -9.87 3.29
CA THR A 70 10.18 -9.54 3.90
C THR A 70 10.17 -8.15 4.53
N ILE A 71 11.25 -7.74 5.21
CA ILE A 71 11.36 -6.37 5.73
C ILE A 71 11.35 -5.35 4.60
N VAL A 72 12.13 -5.57 3.54
CA VAL A 72 12.12 -4.67 2.36
C VAL A 72 10.71 -4.57 1.77
N ILE A 73 9.98 -5.68 1.72
CA ILE A 73 8.58 -5.74 1.26
C ILE A 73 7.65 -4.89 2.11
N LEU A 74 7.72 -5.03 3.43
CA LEU A 74 6.90 -4.25 4.36
C LEU A 74 7.29 -2.76 4.38
N LEU A 75 8.58 -2.43 4.28
CA LEU A 75 9.03 -1.05 4.24
C LEU A 75 8.63 -0.35 2.95
N ALA A 76 8.57 -1.07 1.83
CA ALA A 76 8.20 -0.48 0.56
C ALA A 76 6.71 -0.12 0.48
N SER A 77 5.83 -0.69 1.31
CA SER A 77 4.44 -0.19 1.39
C SER A 77 4.30 1.12 2.14
N LEU A 78 5.28 1.49 2.96
CA LEU A 78 5.30 2.78 3.66
C LEU A 78 5.78 3.93 2.77
N ILE A 79 6.43 3.62 1.66
CA ILE A 79 6.98 4.61 0.74
C ILE A 79 6.02 4.76 -0.44
N PRO A 80 5.54 5.97 -0.76
CA PRO A 80 4.80 6.20 -2.00
C PRO A 80 5.71 5.74 -3.15
N PHE A 81 5.23 4.80 -3.98
CA PHE A 81 5.95 4.11 -5.06
C PHE A 81 6.76 2.85 -4.71
N GLY A 82 7.01 2.54 -3.43
CA GLY A 82 7.78 1.35 -3.07
C GLY A 82 7.07 0.04 -3.44
N THR A 83 5.75 -0.02 -3.25
CA THR A 83 4.93 -1.19 -3.64
C THR A 83 5.02 -1.53 -5.13
N PHE A 84 5.12 -0.52 -6.01
CA PHE A 84 5.28 -0.73 -7.45
C PHE A 84 6.65 -1.31 -7.82
N TYR A 85 7.72 -0.88 -7.13
CA TYR A 85 9.05 -1.45 -7.34
C TYR A 85 9.09 -2.94 -6.95
N ILE A 86 8.45 -3.28 -5.84
CA ILE A 86 8.42 -4.65 -5.33
C ILE A 86 7.54 -5.55 -6.18
N GLU A 87 6.43 -5.04 -6.69
CA GLU A 87 5.62 -5.74 -7.68
C GLU A 87 6.46 -6.15 -8.88
N LYS A 88 7.23 -5.23 -9.44
CA LYS A 88 8.08 -5.49 -10.62
C LYS A 88 9.26 -6.42 -10.34
N LYS A 89 9.83 -6.39 -9.13
CA LYS A 89 11.07 -7.11 -8.78
C LYS A 89 10.84 -8.50 -8.19
N TYR A 90 9.83 -8.66 -7.34
CA TYR A 90 9.63 -9.88 -6.54
C TYR A 90 8.35 -10.64 -6.88
N LEU A 91 7.39 -10.02 -7.57
CA LEU A 91 6.10 -10.61 -7.92
C LEU A 91 5.94 -10.87 -9.43
N LYS A 92 7.06 -10.92 -10.16
CA LYS A 92 7.11 -11.16 -11.62
C LYS A 92 6.62 -12.57 -11.99
#